data_AF-H1V3S0-F1
#
_entry.id   AF-H1V3S0-F1
#
_cell.length_a   1.000
_cell.length_b   1.000
_cell.length_c   1.000
_cell.angle_alpha   90.00
_cell.angle_beta   90.00
_cell.angle_gamma   90.00
#
_symmetry.space_group_name_H-M   'P 1'
#
loop_
_entity.id
_entity.type
_entity.pdbx_description
1 polymer ?
#
loop_
_entity_poly.entity_id
_entity_poly.type
_entity_poly.pdbx_seq_one_letter_code
_entity_poly.pdbx_strand_id
1 'polypeptide(L)'
;MSRSTPRKRGHARHSSASGHGPRPVQSDYESDAAHYIDSHPVPVPNPALFNRTNTDLNLSVLRRYLPSINSTLSIAANAVVYTFNPSLPGWDKTGIEGTYFLCMQDPAPGASSATPRACIFVLNRRGLENVILDLGDVADFEVVDEIYIFRLRGGEEDGSKVMGIWIHADKDDTRVMNAALITETLRHVRIAEEQNAVAGGGPAPQEELGPAMQAIGRRLSLSDLFGAQNGVKG
;
A
#
# COMPACT_ATOMS: atom_id res chain seq x y z
N MET A 1 64.03 -27.55 -2.98
CA MET A 1 62.89 -26.63 -3.12
C MET A 1 62.03 -27.10 -4.29
N SER A 2 60.72 -27.17 -4.04
CA SER A 2 59.58 -27.09 -4.97
C SER A 2 59.50 -27.97 -6.23
N ARG A 3 58.39 -28.71 -6.27
CA ARG A 3 58.00 -29.82 -7.14
C ARG A 3 57.58 -29.39 -8.56
N SER A 4 57.82 -30.28 -9.53
CA SER A 4 57.19 -30.26 -10.86
C SER A 4 56.36 -31.54 -11.07
N THR A 5 55.25 -31.37 -11.79
CA THR A 5 54.14 -32.30 -12.12
C THR A 5 54.55 -33.66 -12.72
N PRO A 6 53.65 -34.67 -12.77
CA PRO A 6 53.08 -34.99 -14.09
C PRO A 6 51.63 -35.54 -14.14
N ARG A 7 51.06 -35.42 -15.35
CA ARG A 7 49.75 -35.87 -15.85
C ARG A 7 49.51 -37.40 -15.78
N LYS A 8 48.23 -37.75 -15.54
CA LYS A 8 47.42 -38.92 -15.97
C LYS A 8 48.14 -40.15 -16.55
N ARG A 9 47.88 -41.32 -15.95
CA ARG A 9 47.65 -42.59 -16.68
C ARG A 9 46.41 -43.30 -16.15
N GLY A 10 45.63 -43.85 -17.08
CA GLY A 10 44.30 -44.37 -16.88
C GLY A 10 44.22 -45.57 -15.95
N HIS A 11 43.11 -45.64 -15.23
CA HIS A 11 42.73 -46.81 -14.47
C HIS A 11 42.27 -47.90 -15.43
N ALA A 12 43.16 -48.87 -15.64
CA ALA A 12 42.80 -50.20 -16.11
C ALA A 12 41.86 -50.83 -15.07
N ARG A 13 40.77 -51.40 -15.58
CA ARG A 13 39.76 -52.12 -14.80
C ARG A 13 40.40 -53.36 -14.18
N HIS A 14 40.30 -53.51 -12.86
CA HIS A 14 40.39 -54.79 -12.20
C HIS A 14 39.06 -55.11 -11.53
N SER A 15 38.45 -56.17 -12.04
CA SER A 15 37.34 -56.91 -11.47
C SER A 15 37.82 -57.78 -10.32
N SER A 16 37.21 -57.63 -9.13
CA SER A 16 36.60 -58.74 -8.38
C SER A 16 36.20 -58.33 -6.95
N ALA A 17 34.92 -58.56 -6.66
CA ALA A 17 34.35 -59.08 -5.42
C ALA A 17 34.47 -58.32 -4.08
N SER A 18 33.27 -58.11 -3.51
CA SER A 18 32.91 -58.15 -2.09
C SER A 18 33.53 -57.12 -1.13
N GLY A 19 32.81 -56.01 -0.94
CA GLY A 19 32.87 -55.16 0.24
C GLY A 19 31.56 -54.39 0.37
N HIS A 20 30.65 -54.88 1.21
CA HIS A 20 29.37 -54.22 1.55
C HIS A 20 29.65 -52.99 2.42
N GLY A 21 30.05 -51.88 1.80
CA GLY A 21 29.87 -50.54 2.35
C GLY A 21 28.60 -49.93 1.75
N PRO A 22 27.79 -49.15 2.49
CA PRO A 22 26.63 -48.49 1.91
C PRO A 22 27.15 -47.60 0.77
N ARG A 23 26.87 -47.99 -0.47
CA ARG A 23 27.00 -47.08 -1.59
C ARG A 23 26.11 -45.88 -1.27
N PRO A 24 26.58 -44.62 -1.38
CA PRO A 24 25.66 -43.50 -1.33
C PRO A 24 24.61 -43.79 -2.40
N VAL A 25 23.37 -43.97 -1.96
CA VAL A 25 22.23 -44.10 -2.86
C VAL A 25 22.15 -42.76 -3.55
N GLN A 26 22.73 -42.67 -4.74
CA GLN A 26 22.49 -41.54 -5.62
C GLN A 26 21.02 -41.65 -5.96
N SER A 27 20.19 -40.86 -5.28
CA SER A 27 18.80 -40.69 -5.64
C SER A 27 18.77 -40.33 -7.11
N ASP A 28 18.03 -41.11 -7.89
CA ASP A 28 17.68 -40.97 -9.30
C ASP A 28 16.79 -39.76 -9.58
N TYR A 29 16.94 -38.71 -8.76
CA TYR A 29 16.25 -37.42 -8.87
C TYR A 29 16.34 -36.83 -10.29
N GLU A 30 17.45 -37.05 -11.01
CA GLU A 30 17.55 -36.62 -12.40
C GLU A 30 16.62 -37.39 -13.36
N SER A 31 16.39 -38.68 -13.12
CA SER A 31 15.48 -39.50 -13.93
C SER A 31 14.02 -39.14 -13.64
N ASP A 32 13.68 -38.94 -12.37
CA ASP A 32 12.34 -38.52 -11.95
C ASP A 32 12.01 -37.11 -12.42
N ALA A 33 12.96 -36.17 -12.37
CA ALA A 33 12.76 -34.81 -12.88
C ALA A 33 12.52 -34.79 -14.40
N ALA A 34 13.25 -35.61 -15.16
CA ALA A 34 13.05 -35.74 -16.60
C ALA A 34 11.67 -36.34 -16.94
N HIS A 35 11.28 -37.41 -16.25
CA HIS A 35 9.95 -38.01 -16.41
C HIS A 35 8.82 -37.08 -15.95
N TYR A 36 9.05 -36.26 -14.92
CA TYR A 36 8.08 -35.28 -14.45
C TYR A 36 7.86 -34.18 -15.49
N ILE A 37 8.94 -33.62 -16.08
CA ILE A 37 8.84 -32.59 -17.13
C ILE A 37 8.22 -33.16 -18.42
N ASP A 38 8.50 -34.41 -18.76
CA ASP A 38 7.93 -35.08 -19.95
C ASP A 38 6.43 -35.38 -19.77
N SER A 39 6.02 -35.78 -18.56
CA SER A 39 4.60 -36.04 -18.23
C SER A 39 3.80 -34.78 -17.88
N HIS A 40 4.46 -33.69 -17.50
CA HIS A 40 3.85 -32.40 -17.18
C HIS A 40 4.42 -31.33 -18.12
N PRO A 41 3.78 -31.09 -19.28
CA PRO A 41 4.17 -30.02 -20.18
C PRO A 41 4.28 -28.73 -19.40
N VAL A 42 5.44 -28.08 -19.46
CA VAL A 42 5.65 -26.78 -18.81
C VAL A 42 4.53 -25.85 -19.31
N PRO A 43 3.70 -25.28 -18.43
CA PRO A 43 2.65 -24.37 -18.86
C PRO A 43 3.28 -23.28 -19.72
N VAL A 44 2.73 -23.06 -20.91
CA VAL A 44 3.16 -21.95 -21.76
C VAL A 44 3.18 -20.69 -20.90
N PRO A 45 4.32 -19.99 -20.78
CA PRO A 45 4.40 -18.81 -19.94
C PRO A 45 3.32 -17.84 -20.38
N ASN A 46 2.55 -17.32 -19.43
CA ASN A 46 1.45 -16.42 -19.74
C ASN A 46 1.99 -15.28 -20.64
N PRO A 47 1.50 -15.13 -21.88
CA PRO A 47 2.03 -14.16 -22.82
C PRO A 47 1.96 -12.72 -22.27
N ALA A 48 1.02 -12.48 -21.36
CA ALA A 48 0.86 -11.21 -20.65
C ALA A 48 2.01 -10.88 -19.66
N LEU A 49 2.95 -11.79 -19.41
CA LEU A 49 4.13 -11.55 -18.58
C LEU A 49 5.35 -11.07 -19.39
N PHE A 50 5.45 -11.37 -20.69
CA PHE A 50 6.62 -11.01 -21.50
C PHE A 50 6.74 -9.50 -21.75
N ASN A 51 5.63 -8.76 -21.68
CA ASN A 51 5.60 -7.33 -21.96
C ASN A 51 5.49 -6.46 -20.70
N ARG A 52 5.57 -7.04 -19.49
CA ARG A 52 5.44 -6.25 -18.25
C ARG A 52 6.76 -5.58 -17.90
N THR A 53 6.69 -4.29 -17.62
CA THR A 53 7.81 -3.55 -17.05
C THR A 53 7.95 -3.83 -15.56
N ASN A 54 9.12 -3.54 -14.96
CA ASN A 54 9.30 -3.63 -13.51
C ASN A 54 8.29 -2.75 -12.76
N THR A 55 7.96 -1.59 -13.32
CA THR A 55 6.91 -0.70 -12.80
C THR A 55 5.55 -1.38 -12.78
N ASP A 56 5.16 -2.07 -13.86
CA ASP A 56 3.88 -2.79 -13.91
C ASP A 56 3.83 -3.92 -12.88
N LEU A 57 4.94 -4.62 -12.68
CA LEU A 57 5.06 -5.67 -11.68
C LEU A 57 4.94 -5.11 -10.25
N ASN A 58 5.68 -4.04 -9.93
CA ASN A 58 5.61 -3.39 -8.62
C ASN A 58 4.18 -2.89 -8.35
N LEU A 59 3.56 -2.21 -9.32
CA LEU A 59 2.19 -1.73 -9.20
C LEU A 59 1.21 -2.89 -8.99
N SER A 60 1.41 -4.03 -9.68
CA SER A 60 0.58 -5.23 -9.48
C SER A 60 0.71 -5.84 -8.08
N VAL A 61 1.86 -5.69 -7.42
CA VAL A 61 2.05 -6.11 -6.03
C VAL A 61 1.34 -5.15 -5.08
N LEU A 62 1.57 -3.84 -5.24
CA LEU A 62 0.96 -2.81 -4.40
C LEU A 62 -0.58 -2.87 -4.44
N ARG A 63 -1.16 -3.07 -5.63
CA ARG A 63 -2.61 -3.20 -5.83
C ARG A 63 -3.25 -4.40 -5.15
N ARG A 64 -2.47 -5.43 -4.76
CA ARG A 64 -3.00 -6.55 -3.94
C ARG A 64 -3.35 -6.13 -2.53
N TYR A 65 -2.65 -5.12 -2.00
CA TYR A 65 -2.88 -4.58 -0.67
C TYR A 65 -3.81 -3.37 -0.71
N LEU A 66 -3.59 -2.48 -1.69
CA LEU A 66 -4.35 -1.25 -1.82
C LEU A 66 -4.74 -1.03 -3.29
N PRO A 67 -5.92 -1.52 -3.71
CA PRO A 67 -6.34 -1.50 -5.12
C PRO A 67 -6.43 -0.10 -5.73
N SER A 68 -6.64 0.94 -4.90
CA SER A 68 -6.73 2.33 -5.37
C SER A 68 -5.41 2.90 -5.86
N ILE A 69 -4.26 2.26 -5.60
CA ILE A 69 -2.97 2.75 -6.10
C ILE A 69 -2.96 2.68 -7.63
N ASN A 70 -2.74 3.84 -8.28
CA ASN A 70 -2.75 3.94 -9.73
C ASN A 70 -1.36 4.16 -10.35
N SER A 71 -0.45 4.77 -9.61
CA SER A 71 0.89 5.08 -10.08
C SER A 71 1.88 5.23 -8.93
N THR A 72 3.16 5.06 -9.25
CA THR A 72 4.28 5.22 -8.30
C THR A 72 5.08 6.45 -8.72
N LEU A 73 5.24 7.41 -7.81
CA LEU A 73 6.01 8.64 -8.02
C LEU A 73 7.49 8.43 -7.72
N SER A 74 7.81 7.61 -6.72
CA SER A 74 9.19 7.33 -6.33
C SER A 74 9.31 5.98 -5.65
N ILE A 75 10.51 5.38 -5.77
CA ILE A 75 10.86 4.08 -5.21
C ILE A 75 12.22 4.22 -4.53
N ALA A 76 12.38 3.60 -3.35
CA ALA A 76 13.68 3.40 -2.73
C ALA A 76 13.85 1.93 -2.33
N ALA A 77 15.05 1.38 -2.57
CA ALA A 77 15.32 -0.04 -2.41
C ALA A 77 15.17 -0.54 -0.97
N ASN A 78 15.47 0.31 0.01
CA ASN A 78 15.30 0.00 1.42
C ASN A 78 14.85 1.20 2.23
N ALA A 79 13.92 0.98 3.14
CA ALA A 79 13.45 1.93 4.13
C ALA A 79 13.26 1.23 5.47
N VAL A 80 13.47 1.98 6.56
CA VAL A 80 13.29 1.53 7.94
C VAL A 80 12.28 2.45 8.61
N VAL A 81 11.26 1.85 9.24
CA VAL A 81 10.22 2.61 9.94
C VAL A 81 10.53 2.69 11.43
N TYR A 82 10.34 3.88 11.97
CA TYR A 82 10.47 4.22 13.37
C TYR A 82 9.17 4.85 13.88
N THR A 83 8.89 4.68 15.15
CA THR A 83 7.83 5.38 15.86
C THR A 83 8.43 6.17 17.00
N PHE A 84 7.84 7.31 17.30
CA PHE A 84 8.21 8.08 18.47
C PHE A 84 7.09 8.02 19.50
N ASN A 85 7.43 7.61 20.71
CA ASN A 85 6.54 7.60 21.86
C ASN A 85 6.97 8.73 22.81
N PRO A 86 6.13 9.73 23.10
CA PRO A 86 6.50 10.84 23.99
C PRO A 86 6.80 10.40 25.42
N SER A 87 6.36 9.20 25.83
CA SER A 87 6.63 8.62 27.15
C SER A 87 8.00 7.94 27.25
N LEU A 88 8.69 7.69 26.13
CA LEU A 88 9.99 7.04 26.08
C LEU A 88 11.04 7.98 25.45
N PRO A 89 12.28 7.97 25.96
CA PRO A 89 13.34 8.75 25.34
C PRO A 89 13.78 8.10 24.02
N GLY A 90 13.57 8.82 22.91
CA GLY A 90 14.14 8.48 21.60
C GLY A 90 13.18 7.78 20.65
N TRP A 91 13.75 7.21 19.60
CA TRP A 91 13.01 6.56 18.51
C TRP A 91 13.00 5.04 18.67
N ASP A 92 11.82 4.45 18.58
CA ASP A 92 11.63 3.00 18.59
C ASP A 92 11.62 2.45 17.16
N LYS A 93 12.47 1.47 16.87
CA LYS A 93 12.46 0.76 15.58
C LYS A 93 11.30 -0.24 15.58
N THR A 94 10.39 -0.12 14.62
CA THR A 94 9.16 -0.95 14.56
C THR A 94 9.41 -2.39 14.09
N GLY A 95 10.62 -2.68 13.60
CA GLY A 95 10.95 -3.95 12.94
C GLY A 95 10.51 -4.02 11.48
N ILE A 96 9.82 -2.99 10.97
CA ILE A 96 9.37 -2.90 9.59
C ILE A 96 10.50 -2.30 8.74
N GLU A 97 10.96 -3.08 7.78
CA GLU A 97 12.05 -2.71 6.90
C GLU A 97 11.85 -3.34 5.52
N GLY A 98 12.03 -2.58 4.45
CA GLY A 98 11.90 -3.11 3.09
C GLY A 98 11.73 -2.02 2.04
N THR A 99 11.09 -2.35 0.91
CA THR A 99 11.02 -1.42 -0.23
C THR A 99 10.01 -0.31 0.03
N TYR A 100 10.42 0.93 -0.22
CA TYR A 100 9.57 2.11 -0.09
C TYR A 100 9.00 2.55 -1.43
N PHE A 101 7.74 2.98 -1.41
CA PHE A 101 7.03 3.55 -2.53
C PHE A 101 6.29 4.81 -2.10
N LEU A 102 6.42 5.87 -2.90
CA LEU A 102 5.49 7.01 -2.88
C LEU A 102 4.49 6.80 -4.02
N CYS A 103 3.20 6.76 -3.72
CA CYS A 103 2.17 6.36 -4.66
C CYS A 103 1.04 7.39 -4.76
N MET A 104 0.50 7.56 -5.96
CA MET A 104 -0.80 8.21 -6.16
C MET A 104 -1.90 7.16 -6.15
N GLN A 105 -3.07 7.58 -5.68
CA GLN A 105 -4.26 6.77 -5.60
C GLN A 105 -5.41 7.40 -6.37
N ASP A 106 -6.32 6.54 -6.83
CA ASP A 106 -7.59 6.96 -7.37
C ASP A 106 -8.41 7.70 -6.29
N PRO A 107 -9.22 8.69 -6.68
CA PRO A 107 -10.13 9.36 -5.77
C PRO A 107 -11.02 8.35 -5.03
N ALA A 108 -11.41 8.69 -3.80
CA ALA A 108 -12.28 7.82 -3.01
C ALA A 108 -13.63 7.63 -3.74
N PRO A 109 -14.15 6.40 -3.82
CA PRO A 109 -15.46 6.14 -4.43
C PRO A 109 -16.54 6.88 -3.64
N GLY A 110 -17.37 7.66 -4.35
CA GLY A 110 -18.44 8.46 -3.75
C GLY A 110 -18.02 9.88 -3.31
N ALA A 111 -16.76 10.28 -3.51
CA ALA A 111 -16.38 11.68 -3.40
C ALA A 111 -17.00 12.48 -4.56
N SER A 112 -17.65 13.60 -4.24
CA SER A 112 -18.27 14.52 -5.22
C SER A 112 -17.24 15.22 -6.12
N SER A 113 -15.97 15.17 -5.74
CA SER A 113 -14.84 15.68 -6.50
C SER A 113 -13.72 14.65 -6.56
N ALA A 114 -12.95 14.66 -7.65
CA ALA A 114 -11.78 13.82 -7.85
C ALA A 114 -10.62 14.31 -6.97
N THR A 115 -10.70 14.09 -5.66
CA THR A 115 -9.63 14.44 -4.72
C THR A 115 -8.41 13.55 -4.99
N PRO A 116 -7.28 14.11 -5.45
CA PRO A 116 -6.04 13.37 -5.52
C PRO A 116 -5.70 12.83 -4.13
N ARG A 117 -5.56 11.50 -4.06
CA ARG A 117 -5.09 10.80 -2.87
C ARG A 117 -3.68 10.30 -3.14
N ALA A 118 -2.89 10.21 -2.09
CA ALA A 118 -1.54 9.69 -2.17
C ALA A 118 -1.18 9.00 -0.88
N CYS A 119 -0.30 8.01 -0.99
CA CYS A 119 0.16 7.27 0.17
C CYS A 119 1.64 6.93 0.04
N ILE A 120 2.27 6.73 1.19
CA ILE A 120 3.56 6.09 1.30
C ILE A 120 3.33 4.62 1.67
N PHE A 121 3.95 3.70 0.94
CA PHE A 121 3.87 2.27 1.17
C PHE A 121 5.26 1.72 1.46
N VAL A 122 5.44 1.05 2.60
CA VAL A 122 6.65 0.27 2.90
C VAL A 122 6.29 -1.21 2.89
N LEU A 123 6.78 -1.93 1.89
CA LEU A 123 6.61 -3.38 1.76
C LEU A 123 7.67 -4.07 2.61
N ASN A 124 7.23 -4.73 3.68
CA ASN A 124 8.11 -5.33 4.67
C ASN A 124 8.74 -6.61 4.13
N ARG A 125 10.08 -6.70 4.20
CA ARG A 125 10.84 -7.92 3.83
C ARG A 125 11.19 -8.79 5.04
N ARG A 126 10.99 -8.27 6.26
CA ARG A 126 11.34 -8.93 7.53
C ARG A 126 10.13 -9.57 8.22
N GLY A 127 8.92 -9.26 7.76
CA GLY A 127 7.66 -9.73 8.33
C GLY A 127 6.52 -9.55 7.35
N LEU A 128 5.31 -9.92 7.78
CA LEU A 128 4.10 -9.84 6.96
C LEU A 128 3.37 -8.48 7.09
N GLU A 129 3.77 -7.68 8.08
CA GLU A 129 3.15 -6.40 8.39
C GLU A 129 3.76 -5.29 7.53
N ASN A 130 2.96 -4.75 6.61
CA ASN A 130 3.33 -3.61 5.78
C ASN A 130 2.87 -2.30 6.42
N VAL A 131 3.51 -1.19 6.05
CA VAL A 131 3.06 0.16 6.42
C VAL A 131 2.45 0.84 5.22
N ILE A 132 1.25 1.38 5.40
CA ILE A 132 0.57 2.26 4.45
C ILE A 132 0.24 3.53 5.21
N LEU A 133 0.88 4.64 4.83
CA LEU A 133 0.62 5.96 5.35
C LEU A 133 -0.17 6.75 4.31
N ASP A 134 -1.43 7.05 4.58
CA ASP A 134 -2.20 7.99 3.77
C ASP A 134 -1.68 9.41 4.02
N LEU A 135 -1.34 10.14 2.95
CA LEU A 135 -0.84 11.50 3.06
C LEU A 135 -1.93 12.50 3.50
N GLY A 136 -3.22 12.16 3.38
CA GLY A 136 -4.31 12.94 3.96
C GLY A 136 -4.31 12.95 5.50
N ASP A 137 -3.75 11.91 6.13
CA ASP A 137 -3.65 11.82 7.59
C ASP A 137 -2.41 12.56 8.14
N VAL A 138 -1.54 13.09 7.28
CA VAL A 138 -0.30 13.77 7.67
C VAL A 138 -0.59 15.24 8.02
N ALA A 139 -0.55 15.54 9.31
CA ALA A 139 -0.61 16.90 9.83
C ALA A 139 0.62 17.71 9.41
N ASP A 140 1.80 17.10 9.49
CA ASP A 140 3.05 17.79 9.18
C ASP A 140 4.17 16.84 8.74
N PHE A 141 5.10 17.37 7.95
CA PHE A 141 6.23 16.64 7.39
C PHE A 141 7.51 17.47 7.49
N GLU A 142 8.56 16.88 8.07
CA GLU A 142 9.88 17.48 8.16
C GLU A 142 10.97 16.45 7.91
N VAL A 143 12.17 16.94 7.56
CA VAL A 143 13.36 16.10 7.38
C VAL A 143 14.40 16.53 8.40
N VAL A 144 14.81 15.60 9.26
CA VAL A 144 15.82 15.82 10.29
C VAL A 144 16.82 14.67 10.24
N ASP A 145 18.11 14.99 10.14
CA ASP A 145 19.19 14.00 10.09
C ASP A 145 18.91 12.85 9.10
N GLU A 146 18.42 13.21 7.90
CA GLU A 146 18.09 12.28 6.81
C GLU A 146 16.87 11.37 7.06
N ILE A 147 16.14 11.58 8.16
CA ILE A 147 14.90 10.88 8.50
C ILE A 147 13.71 11.73 8.09
N TYR A 148 12.75 11.10 7.42
CA TYR A 148 11.45 11.67 7.10
C TYR A 148 10.52 11.52 8.30
N ILE A 149 10.15 12.63 8.91
CA ILE A 149 9.32 12.67 10.11
C ILE A 149 7.92 13.13 9.73
N PHE A 150 6.93 12.29 10.03
CA PHE A 150 5.52 12.52 9.78
C PHE A 150 4.77 12.65 11.10
N ARG A 151 4.10 13.78 11.31
CA ARG A 151 3.12 13.96 12.39
C ARG A 151 1.74 13.62 11.84
N LEU A 152 1.05 12.67 12.48
CA LEU A 152 -0.27 12.19 12.03
C LEU A 152 -1.41 12.87 12.78
N ARG A 153 -2.53 13.10 12.09
CA ARG A 153 -3.80 13.59 12.64
C ARG A 153 -4.49 12.44 13.40
N GLY A 154 -5.04 12.73 14.58
CA GLY A 154 -5.98 11.82 15.26
C GLY A 154 -5.40 10.51 15.81
N GLY A 155 -4.20 10.52 16.40
CA GLY A 155 -3.70 9.35 17.14
C GLY A 155 -4.65 8.94 18.26
N GLU A 156 -4.87 7.63 18.41
CA GLU A 156 -5.77 7.02 19.40
C GLU A 156 -5.44 7.53 20.81
N GLU A 157 -6.30 8.43 21.31
CA GLU A 157 -6.41 8.85 22.71
C GLU A 157 -5.28 9.75 23.29
N ASP A 158 -5.18 10.99 22.77
CA ASP A 158 -4.50 12.15 23.43
C ASP A 158 -3.03 12.45 23.05
N GLY A 159 -2.56 11.93 21.91
CA GLY A 159 -1.23 12.27 21.39
C GLY A 159 -1.15 12.23 19.87
N SER A 160 -0.49 13.23 19.26
CA SER A 160 -0.12 13.18 17.85
C SER A 160 0.86 12.02 17.63
N LYS A 161 0.46 11.00 16.86
CA LYS A 161 1.34 9.89 16.51
C LYS A 161 2.42 10.41 15.56
N VAL A 162 3.69 10.13 15.90
CA VAL A 162 4.83 10.54 15.09
C VAL A 162 5.52 9.31 14.52
N MET A 163 5.71 9.30 13.20
CA MET A 163 6.37 8.22 12.47
C MET A 163 7.60 8.75 11.75
N GLY A 164 8.70 8.03 11.87
CA GLY A 164 9.95 8.28 11.17
C GLY A 164 10.16 7.25 10.07
N ILE A 165 10.58 7.67 8.89
CA ILE A 165 10.99 6.78 7.81
C ILE A 165 12.39 7.20 7.38
N TRP A 166 13.34 6.29 7.50
CA TRP A 166 14.67 6.49 6.94
C TRP A 166 14.79 5.64 5.67
N ILE A 167 15.20 6.26 4.56
CA ILE A 167 15.46 5.54 3.31
C ILE A 167 16.96 5.41 3.04
N HIS A 168 17.36 4.26 2.52
CA HIS A 168 18.67 4.12 1.91
C HIS A 168 18.70 4.85 0.57
N ALA A 169 19.75 5.63 0.34
CA ALA A 169 19.93 6.41 -0.87
C ALA A 169 20.97 5.73 -1.75
N ASP A 170 20.57 5.29 -2.94
CA ASP A 170 21.51 4.73 -3.93
C ASP A 170 22.37 5.84 -4.56
N LYS A 171 21.90 7.10 -4.48
CA LYS A 171 22.57 8.33 -4.93
C LYS A 171 22.31 9.45 -3.92
N ASP A 172 23.25 10.38 -3.80
CA ASP A 172 23.19 11.49 -2.83
C ASP A 172 21.91 12.34 -2.95
N ASP A 173 21.38 12.52 -4.16
CA ASP A 173 20.18 13.31 -4.44
C ASP A 173 18.87 12.57 -4.19
N THR A 174 18.90 11.25 -4.02
CA THR A 174 17.68 10.42 -3.91
C THR A 174 16.80 10.86 -2.75
N ARG A 175 17.41 11.18 -1.60
CA ARG A 175 16.66 11.62 -0.42
C ARG A 175 16.06 13.01 -0.60
N VAL A 176 16.80 13.91 -1.24
CA VAL A 176 16.37 15.29 -1.48
C VAL A 176 15.20 15.31 -2.46
N MET A 177 15.30 14.56 -3.56
CA MET A 177 14.22 14.43 -4.54
C MET A 177 12.98 13.79 -3.93
N ASN A 178 13.13 12.72 -3.15
CA ASN A 178 12.01 12.08 -2.46
C ASN A 178 11.31 13.05 -1.50
N ALA A 179 12.06 13.78 -0.68
CA ALA A 179 11.50 14.78 0.23
C ALA A 179 10.74 15.88 -0.52
N ALA A 180 11.28 16.37 -1.65
CA ALA A 180 10.60 17.36 -2.47
C ALA A 180 9.28 16.83 -3.06
N LEU A 181 9.27 15.58 -3.54
CA LEU A 181 8.06 14.92 -4.05
C LEU A 181 7.01 14.75 -2.95
N ILE A 182 7.40 14.36 -1.73
CA ILE A 182 6.49 14.22 -0.59
C ILE A 182 5.85 15.59 -0.27
N THR A 183 6.66 16.64 -0.14
CA THR A 183 6.18 18.00 0.15
C THR A 183 5.19 18.48 -0.90
N GLU A 184 5.50 18.31 -2.18
CA GLU A 184 4.61 18.72 -3.26
C GLU A 184 3.32 17.90 -3.30
N THR A 185 3.41 16.60 -3.03
CA THR A 185 2.23 15.72 -2.98
C THR A 185 1.33 16.09 -1.81
N LEU A 186 1.89 16.35 -0.62
CA LEU A 186 1.14 16.83 0.54
C LEU A 186 0.42 18.15 0.26
N ARG A 187 1.08 19.08 -0.45
CA ARG A 187 0.46 20.34 -0.88
C ARG A 187 -0.76 20.09 -1.77
N HIS A 188 -0.65 19.19 -2.74
CA HIS A 188 -1.78 18.85 -3.62
C HIS A 188 -2.94 18.18 -2.87
N VAL A 189 -2.65 17.25 -1.97
CA VAL A 189 -3.67 16.59 -1.14
C VAL A 189 -4.42 17.61 -0.28
N ARG A 190 -3.71 18.52 0.39
CA ARG A 190 -4.32 19.56 1.25
C ARG A 190 -5.22 20.52 0.48
N ILE A 191 -4.77 21.01 -0.68
CA ILE A 191 -5.58 21.90 -1.52
C ILE A 191 -6.88 21.19 -1.96
N ALA A 192 -6.78 19.90 -2.31
CA ALA A 192 -7.95 19.14 -2.71
C ALA A 192 -8.92 18.85 -1.55
N GLU A 193 -8.39 18.62 -0.34
CA GLU A 193 -9.20 18.51 0.89
C GLU A 193 -9.98 19.81 1.17
N GLU A 194 -9.31 20.97 1.08
CA GLU A 194 -9.94 22.28 1.30
C GLU A 194 -11.04 22.57 0.27
N GLN A 195 -10.78 22.29 -1.01
CA GLN A 195 -11.77 22.47 -2.08
C GLN A 195 -13.03 21.62 -1.84
N ASN A 196 -12.86 20.40 -1.30
CA ASN A 196 -13.99 19.55 -0.93
C ASN A 196 -14.75 20.05 0.30
N ALA A 197 -14.04 20.56 1.31
CA ALA A 197 -14.70 21.13 2.49
C ALA A 197 -15.60 22.31 2.10
N VAL A 198 -15.16 23.13 1.15
CA VAL A 198 -15.96 24.25 0.61
C VAL A 198 -17.13 23.75 -0.25
N ALA A 199 -16.93 22.73 -1.09
CA ALA A 199 -17.99 22.20 -1.95
C ALA A 199 -19.07 21.40 -1.20
N GLY A 200 -18.71 20.73 -0.10
CA GLY A 200 -19.65 19.99 0.76
C GLY A 200 -20.38 20.83 1.81
N GLY A 201 -19.99 22.10 1.99
CA GLY A 201 -20.55 23.03 2.98
C GLY A 201 -21.61 23.99 2.44
N GLY A 202 -22.03 23.88 1.18
CA GLY A 202 -23.14 24.66 0.64
C GLY A 202 -24.47 24.27 1.30
N PRO A 203 -25.38 25.21 1.64
CA PRO A 203 -26.70 24.86 2.13
C PRO A 203 -27.37 23.95 1.10
N ALA A 204 -27.97 22.85 1.56
CA ALA A 204 -28.80 21.99 0.72
C ALA A 204 -29.74 22.88 -0.11
N PRO A 205 -29.94 22.63 -1.42
CA PRO A 205 -30.96 23.34 -2.16
C PRO A 205 -32.28 23.07 -1.44
N GLN A 206 -32.84 24.08 -0.77
CA GLN A 206 -34.27 24.12 -0.54
C GLN A 206 -34.87 24.11 -1.93
N GLU A 207 -35.35 22.94 -2.38
CA GLU A 207 -36.35 22.90 -3.42
C GLU A 207 -37.49 23.80 -2.94
N GLU A 208 -37.54 24.99 -3.52
CA GLU A 208 -38.64 25.92 -3.37
C GLU A 208 -39.86 25.26 -4.05
N LEU A 209 -40.46 24.31 -3.34
CA LEU A 209 -41.71 23.69 -3.71
C LEU A 209 -42.73 24.82 -3.76
N GLY A 210 -43.15 25.16 -4.97
CA GLY A 210 -44.14 26.19 -5.23
C GLY A 210 -45.40 25.99 -4.35
N PRO A 211 -46.18 27.06 -4.12
CA PRO A 211 -47.26 27.09 -3.12
C PRO A 211 -48.33 26.00 -3.27
N ALA A 212 -48.38 25.28 -4.40
CA ALA A 212 -49.27 24.16 -4.62
C ALA A 212 -48.87 22.86 -3.89
N MET A 213 -47.58 22.61 -3.62
CA MET A 213 -47.13 21.36 -2.98
C MET A 213 -47.17 21.40 -1.44
N GLN A 214 -47.26 22.60 -0.84
CA GLN A 214 -47.43 22.75 0.62
C GLN A 214 -48.82 22.31 1.12
N ALA A 215 -49.81 22.13 0.22
CA ALA A 215 -51.16 21.73 0.58
C ALA A 215 -51.33 20.20 0.76
N ILE A 216 -50.38 19.37 0.32
CA ILE A 216 -50.51 17.90 0.33
C ILE A 216 -50.00 17.27 1.65
N GLY A 217 -49.28 18.05 2.48
CA GLY A 217 -48.63 17.57 3.71
C GLY A 217 -49.40 17.79 5.02
N ARG A 218 -50.55 18.47 5.02
CA ARG A 218 -51.35 18.59 6.25
C ARG A 218 -52.06 17.27 6.52
N ARG A 219 -51.56 16.50 7.49
CA ARG A 219 -52.34 15.41 8.11
C ARG A 219 -53.63 16.01 8.65
N LEU A 220 -54.74 15.76 7.94
CA LEU A 220 -56.09 16.05 8.42
C LEU A 220 -56.32 15.22 9.69
N SER A 221 -56.47 15.90 10.83
CA SER A 221 -56.87 15.25 12.07
C SER A 221 -58.36 14.92 12.00
N LEU A 222 -58.78 13.78 12.56
CA LEU A 222 -60.20 13.40 12.67
C LEU A 222 -61.04 14.46 13.42
N SER A 223 -60.41 15.30 14.25
CA SER A 223 -61.06 16.43 14.92
C SER A 223 -61.47 17.55 13.96
N ASP A 224 -60.76 17.73 12.84
CA ASP A 224 -61.09 18.74 11.81
C ASP A 224 -62.22 18.26 10.88
N LEU A 225 -62.44 16.95 10.80
CA LEU A 225 -63.42 16.33 9.89
C LEU A 225 -64.82 16.14 10.49
N PHE A 226 -64.94 16.16 11.83
CA PHE A 226 -66.23 15.99 12.53
C PHE A 226 -66.58 17.13 13.49
N GLY A 227 -65.74 18.17 13.57
CA GLY A 227 -65.93 19.31 14.46
C GLY A 227 -66.76 20.46 13.90
N ALA A 228 -67.90 20.20 13.25
CA ALA A 228 -68.92 21.23 12.98
C ALA A 228 -70.22 20.60 12.44
N GLN A 229 -71.08 20.14 13.34
CA GLN A 229 -72.51 20.06 13.04
C GLN A 229 -73.23 21.10 13.90
N ASN A 230 -73.61 22.19 13.22
CA ASN A 230 -74.76 23.09 13.42
C ASN A 230 -75.14 23.43 14.88
N GLY A 231 -75.07 24.68 15.32
CA GLY A 231 -75.94 25.78 14.86
C GLY A 231 -77.33 25.64 15.52
N VAL A 232 -78.05 26.64 16.02
CA VAL A 232 -78.06 28.09 15.87
C VAL A 232 -79.19 28.57 16.81
N LYS A 233 -79.00 29.76 17.42
CA LYS A 233 -80.00 30.72 17.97
C LYS A 233 -80.88 30.33 19.16
N GLY A 234 -81.18 31.36 19.95
CA GLY A 234 -82.32 31.37 20.88
C GLY A 234 -83.64 31.63 20.18
#